data_AF-A0A562HPY5-F1
#
_entry.id   AF-A0A562HPY5-F1
#
_cell.length_a   1.000
_cell.length_b   1.000
_cell.length_c   1.000
_cell.angle_alpha   90.00
_cell.angle_beta   90.00
_cell.angle_gamma   90.00
#
_symmetry.space_group_name_H-M   'P 1'
#
loop_
_entity.id
_entity.type
_entity.pdbx_description
1 polymer ?
#
loop_
_entity_poly.entity_id
_entity_poly.type
_entity_poly.pdbx_seq_one_letter_code
_entity_poly.pdbx_strand_id
1 'polypeptide(L)'
;MLLLSEHFKEELEEIKRTLRREIKLKAAEFDELVELNFGELENNACPLIVLAVSQTFGGAARSAIGLATIFQYIFMADQVHRLMKDDPDLEESKRQFPVLVGDFLYGKFFLSLCKEKMLHFLAPLAKVIENMNQGAIIRWLSRDKKVSDGEYIRTIEMERASLTGLAARLGAELAGCPLKVQEQCETIGWNLGIAWAASQERRSGGVVDFALTEARSILRELPDHRNHSLNQLIDYIESNVQVKTLELNYR
;
A
#
# COMPACT_ATOMS: atom_id res chain seq x y z
N MET A 1 18.97 -4.49 9.08
CA MET A 1 17.99 -4.81 8.01
C MET A 1 16.55 -4.94 8.52
N LEU A 2 16.30 -5.23 9.82
CA LEU A 2 14.96 -5.30 10.45
C LEU A 2 14.58 -4.04 11.28
N LEU A 3 15.28 -2.92 11.11
CA LEU A 3 15.22 -1.81 12.08
C LEU A 3 13.84 -1.13 12.13
N LEU A 4 13.16 -0.96 10.99
CA LEU A 4 11.90 -0.23 10.94
C LEU A 4 10.70 -1.05 11.43
N SER A 5 10.57 -2.29 10.96
CA SER A 5 9.48 -3.19 11.38
C SER A 5 9.60 -3.56 12.87
N GLU A 6 10.82 -3.70 13.40
CA GLU A 6 11.03 -3.87 14.84
C GLU A 6 10.77 -2.56 15.61
N HIS A 7 11.11 -1.40 15.05
CA HIS A 7 10.81 -0.10 15.66
C HIS A 7 9.31 0.17 15.80
N PHE A 8 8.50 -0.25 14.82
CA PHE A 8 7.04 -0.13 14.82
C PHE A 8 6.32 -1.44 15.18
N LYS A 9 6.99 -2.35 15.89
CA LYS A 9 6.48 -3.71 16.13
C LYS A 9 5.14 -3.70 16.87
N GLU A 10 5.02 -2.87 17.90
CA GLU A 10 3.81 -2.80 18.72
C GLU A 10 2.62 -2.29 17.91
N GLU A 11 2.84 -1.24 17.12
CA GLU A 11 1.84 -0.66 16.23
C GLU A 11 1.42 -1.64 15.13
N LEU A 12 2.38 -2.31 14.48
CA LEU A 12 2.09 -3.33 13.46
C LEU A 12 1.29 -4.49 14.03
N GLU A 13 1.63 -4.97 15.23
CA GLU A 13 0.86 -6.03 15.89
C GLU A 13 -0.54 -5.57 16.31
N GLU A 14 -0.72 -4.30 16.70
CA GLU A 14 -2.04 -3.74 16.94
C GLU A 14 -2.89 -3.66 15.67
N ILE A 15 -2.30 -3.23 14.55
CA ILE A 15 -2.96 -3.18 13.25
C ILE A 15 -3.40 -4.60 12.85
N LYS A 16 -2.48 -5.57 12.87
CA LYS A 16 -2.78 -6.98 12.55
C LYS A 16 -3.89 -7.55 13.44
N ARG A 17 -3.85 -7.26 14.75
CA ARG A 17 -4.90 -7.70 15.69
C ARG A 17 -6.25 -7.08 15.36
N THR A 18 -6.27 -5.81 14.98
CA THR A 18 -7.49 -5.10 14.59
C THR A 18 -8.08 -5.68 13.31
N LEU A 19 -7.26 -5.90 12.29
CA LEU A 19 -7.66 -6.54 11.04
C LEU A 19 -8.25 -7.93 11.31
N ARG A 20 -7.51 -8.82 12.00
CA ARG A 20 -8.00 -10.17 12.33
C ARG A 20 -9.32 -10.16 13.10
N ARG A 21 -9.46 -9.29 14.10
CA ARG A 21 -10.68 -9.20 14.91
C ARG A 21 -11.89 -8.77 14.09
N GLU A 22 -11.71 -7.79 13.22
CA GLU A 22 -12.81 -7.21 12.45
C GLU A 22 -13.17 -8.06 11.22
N ILE A 23 -12.21 -8.82 10.69
CA ILE A 23 -12.39 -9.64 9.50
C ILE A 23 -12.97 -11.04 9.83
N LYS A 24 -12.90 -11.49 11.09
CA LYS A 24 -13.59 -12.71 11.55
C LYS A 24 -15.08 -12.70 11.20
N LEU A 25 -15.49 -13.60 10.31
CA LEU A 25 -16.89 -13.88 10.00
C LEU A 25 -17.35 -15.04 10.91
N LYS A 26 -18.54 -14.93 11.50
CA LYS A 26 -19.07 -15.95 12.45
C LYS A 26 -19.21 -17.36 11.87
N ALA A 27 -19.05 -17.53 10.55
CA ALA A 27 -19.26 -18.77 9.82
C ALA A 27 -17.97 -19.43 9.29
N ALA A 28 -16.84 -18.71 9.24
CA ALA A 28 -15.53 -19.22 8.76
C ALA A 28 -14.41 -18.22 9.12
N GLU A 29 -13.19 -18.70 9.34
CA GLU A 29 -12.03 -17.82 9.44
C GLU A 29 -11.71 -17.22 8.05
N PHE A 30 -11.19 -16.00 8.00
CA PHE A 30 -10.94 -15.30 6.74
C PHE A 30 -9.95 -16.05 5.82
N ASP A 31 -8.96 -16.69 6.42
CA ASP A 31 -7.95 -17.48 5.70
C ASP A 31 -8.57 -18.75 5.07
N GLU A 32 -9.73 -19.21 5.57
CA GLU A 32 -10.50 -20.30 4.96
C GLU A 32 -11.34 -19.83 3.76
N LEU A 33 -11.58 -18.51 3.65
CA LEU A 33 -12.38 -17.90 2.59
C LEU A 33 -11.52 -17.38 1.44
N VAL A 34 -10.33 -16.85 1.76
CA VAL A 34 -9.35 -16.35 0.79
C VAL A 34 -7.94 -16.66 1.27
N GLU A 35 -7.19 -17.46 0.51
CA GLU A 35 -5.76 -17.69 0.77
C GLU A 35 -4.93 -16.46 0.39
N LEU A 36 -4.81 -15.49 1.30
CA LEU A 36 -3.91 -14.34 1.13
C LEU A 36 -2.51 -14.67 1.66
N ASN A 37 -1.66 -15.17 0.78
CA ASN A 37 -0.23 -15.37 1.07
C ASN A 37 0.55 -14.07 0.86
N PHE A 38 0.42 -13.13 1.80
CA PHE A 38 1.13 -11.87 1.75
C PHE A 38 2.60 -11.99 2.16
N GLY A 39 3.48 -11.36 1.38
CA GLY A 39 4.87 -11.14 1.74
C GLY A 39 5.05 -9.97 2.71
N GLU A 40 6.31 -9.65 3.00
CA GLU A 40 6.69 -8.63 3.99
C GLU A 40 6.12 -7.24 3.63
N LEU A 41 6.25 -6.81 2.38
CA LEU A 41 5.72 -5.52 1.93
C LEU A 41 4.19 -5.51 1.86
N GLU A 42 3.57 -6.60 1.41
CA GLU A 42 2.11 -6.70 1.35
C GLU A 42 1.46 -6.62 2.74
N ASN A 43 2.15 -7.11 3.78
CA ASN A 43 1.65 -7.01 5.15
C ASN A 43 1.88 -5.64 5.79
N ASN A 44 3.01 -4.99 5.48
CA ASN A 44 3.51 -3.90 6.32
C ASN A 44 3.76 -2.57 5.60
N ALA A 45 3.87 -2.51 4.28
CA ALA A 45 4.35 -1.30 3.58
C ALA A 45 3.43 -0.09 3.78
N CYS A 46 2.12 -0.22 3.53
CA CYS A 46 1.19 0.89 3.74
C CYS A 46 1.14 1.35 5.21
N PRO A 47 1.03 0.43 6.21
CA PRO A 47 1.17 0.79 7.61
C PRO A 47 2.46 1.53 7.95
N LEU A 48 3.60 1.00 7.52
CA LEU A 48 4.92 1.59 7.81
C LEU A 48 5.08 2.97 7.18
N ILE A 49 4.53 3.20 5.98
CA ILE A 49 4.52 4.53 5.36
C ILE A 49 3.81 5.54 6.25
N VAL A 50 2.58 5.24 6.68
CA VAL A 50 1.79 6.14 7.54
C VAL A 50 2.49 6.37 8.88
N LEU A 51 2.95 5.30 9.53
CA LEU A 51 3.59 5.35 10.84
C LEU A 51 4.91 6.13 10.81
N ALA A 52 5.78 5.85 9.82
CA ALA A 52 7.06 6.52 9.68
C ALA A 52 6.90 8.01 9.39
N VAL A 53 5.99 8.39 8.47
CA VAL A 53 5.71 9.79 8.16
C VAL A 53 5.14 10.50 9.39
N SER A 54 4.10 9.93 10.00
CA SER A 54 3.48 10.54 11.19
C SER A 54 4.49 10.72 12.32
N GLN A 55 5.34 9.72 12.59
CA GLN A 55 6.34 9.81 13.64
C GLN A 55 7.41 10.87 13.35
N THR A 56 7.91 10.97 12.11
CA THR A 56 8.90 11.98 11.71
C THR A 56 8.42 13.40 12.01
N PHE A 57 7.12 13.66 11.86
CA PHE A 57 6.53 14.98 12.09
C PHE A 57 5.85 15.13 13.46
N GLY A 58 5.97 14.14 14.35
CA GLY A 58 5.45 14.22 15.72
C GLY A 58 3.94 14.02 15.86
N GLY A 59 3.30 13.34 14.89
CA GLY A 59 1.90 12.97 14.93
C GLY A 59 1.60 11.93 16.02
N ALA A 60 0.35 11.89 16.48
CA ALA A 60 -0.09 10.99 17.54
C ALA A 60 -0.16 9.53 17.08
N ALA A 61 0.51 8.63 17.81
CA ALA A 61 0.58 7.20 17.48
C ALA A 61 -0.81 6.57 17.29
N ARG A 62 -1.78 6.87 18.18
CA ARG A 62 -3.13 6.29 18.09
C ARG A 62 -3.83 6.62 16.77
N SER A 63 -3.76 7.87 16.33
CA SER A 63 -4.37 8.29 15.07
C SER A 63 -3.62 7.67 13.89
N ALA A 64 -2.29 7.60 13.95
CA ALA A 64 -1.48 6.99 12.90
C ALA A 64 -1.80 5.49 12.72
N ILE A 65 -2.00 4.75 13.81
CA ILE A 65 -2.47 3.34 13.79
C ILE A 65 -3.85 3.22 13.11
N GLY A 66 -4.78 4.12 13.45
CA GLY A 66 -6.11 4.16 12.84
C GLY A 66 -6.04 4.38 11.32
N LEU A 67 -5.28 5.39 10.90
CA LEU A 67 -5.07 5.71 9.48
C LEU A 67 -4.34 4.57 8.74
N ALA A 68 -3.29 4.01 9.33
CA ALA A 68 -2.56 2.86 8.80
C ALA A 68 -3.47 1.64 8.59
N THR A 69 -4.37 1.38 9.54
CA THR A 69 -5.36 0.29 9.43
C THR A 69 -6.34 0.54 8.27
N ILE A 70 -6.80 1.79 8.08
CA ILE A 70 -7.67 2.20 6.97
C ILE A 70 -6.99 1.93 5.62
N PHE A 71 -5.72 2.31 5.46
CA PHE A 71 -4.96 2.02 4.25
C PHE A 71 -4.77 0.52 4.02
N GLN A 72 -4.52 -0.25 5.08
CA GLN A 72 -4.37 -1.70 4.96
C GLN A 72 -5.68 -2.37 4.51
N TYR A 73 -6.86 -1.91 4.94
CA TYR A 73 -8.13 -2.40 4.41
C TYR A 73 -8.27 -2.18 2.90
N ILE A 74 -7.94 -0.97 2.42
CA ILE A 74 -7.99 -0.64 0.99
C ILE A 74 -7.03 -1.54 0.21
N PHE A 75 -5.80 -1.67 0.70
CA PHE A 75 -4.79 -2.52 0.09
C PHE A 75 -5.25 -3.98 0.00
N MET A 76 -5.74 -4.54 1.12
CA MET A 76 -6.22 -5.92 1.16
C MET A 76 -7.41 -6.14 0.21
N ALA A 77 -8.35 -5.19 0.11
CA ALA A 77 -9.47 -5.29 -0.81
C ALA A 77 -9.01 -5.40 -2.27
N ASP A 78 -8.09 -4.53 -2.69
CA ASP A 78 -7.48 -4.59 -4.04
C ASP A 78 -6.78 -5.93 -4.29
N GLN A 79 -6.01 -6.44 -3.31
CA GLN A 79 -5.32 -7.72 -3.47
C GLN A 79 -6.28 -8.90 -3.58
N VAL A 80 -7.35 -8.92 -2.78
CA VAL A 80 -8.37 -9.97 -2.87
C VAL A 80 -9.03 -9.95 -4.24
N HIS A 81 -9.44 -8.78 -4.75
CA HIS A 81 -10.04 -8.68 -6.08
C HIS A 81 -9.12 -9.17 -7.21
N ARG A 82 -7.80 -9.04 -7.06
CA ARG A 82 -6.80 -9.55 -8.02
C ARG A 82 -6.63 -11.07 -8.03
N LEU A 83 -7.18 -11.80 -7.05
CA LEU A 83 -7.15 -13.28 -7.06
C LEU A 83 -8.06 -13.87 -8.14
N MET A 84 -8.95 -13.05 -8.71
CA MET A 84 -9.80 -13.43 -9.84
C MET A 84 -8.96 -13.76 -11.07
N LYS A 85 -9.10 -15.01 -11.54
CA LYS A 85 -8.42 -15.50 -12.74
C LYS A 85 -9.41 -15.58 -13.90
N ASP A 86 -8.89 -15.34 -15.10
CA ASP A 86 -9.61 -15.55 -16.37
C ASP A 86 -9.61 -17.05 -16.74
N ASP A 87 -10.22 -17.87 -15.89
CA ASP A 87 -10.27 -19.32 -16.06
C ASP A 87 -11.73 -19.75 -16.26
N PRO A 88 -12.11 -20.26 -17.45
CA PRO A 88 -13.48 -20.65 -17.77
C PRO A 88 -13.97 -21.83 -16.92
N ASP A 89 -13.06 -22.68 -16.42
CA ASP A 89 -13.36 -23.88 -15.63
C ASP A 89 -13.35 -23.62 -14.11
N LEU A 90 -13.06 -22.38 -13.70
CA LEU A 90 -13.08 -21.99 -12.29
C LEU A 90 -14.51 -22.05 -11.74
N GLU A 91 -14.69 -22.81 -10.65
CA GLU A 91 -15.97 -22.92 -9.94
C GLU A 91 -16.52 -21.52 -9.60
N GLU A 92 -17.83 -21.33 -9.80
CA GLU A 92 -18.48 -20.03 -9.60
C GLU A 92 -18.28 -19.47 -8.18
N SER A 93 -18.23 -20.34 -7.18
CA SER A 93 -17.87 -19.97 -5.81
C SER A 93 -16.52 -19.27 -5.74
N LYS A 94 -15.49 -19.83 -6.39
CA LYS A 94 -14.14 -19.27 -6.45
C LYS A 94 -14.06 -17.97 -7.26
N ARG A 95 -15.09 -17.66 -8.06
CA ARG A 95 -15.26 -16.36 -8.73
C ARG A 95 -15.98 -15.33 -7.86
N GLN A 96 -17.02 -15.72 -7.14
CA GLN A 96 -17.82 -14.77 -6.36
C GLN A 96 -17.21 -14.44 -4.99
N PHE A 97 -16.54 -15.41 -4.35
CA PHE A 97 -15.99 -15.22 -3.01
C PHE A 97 -14.98 -14.06 -2.93
N PRO A 98 -13.97 -13.94 -3.82
CA PRO A 98 -13.05 -12.80 -3.76
C PRO A 98 -13.75 -11.45 -3.93
N VAL A 99 -14.77 -11.36 -4.79
CA VAL A 99 -15.55 -10.12 -4.98
C VAL A 99 -16.23 -9.72 -3.66
N LEU A 100 -16.98 -10.63 -3.05
CA LEU A 100 -17.69 -10.40 -1.79
C LEU A 100 -16.74 -10.04 -0.64
N VAL A 101 -15.58 -10.68 -0.59
CA VAL A 101 -14.58 -10.43 0.46
C VAL A 101 -13.92 -9.07 0.27
N GLY A 102 -13.60 -8.66 -0.96
CA GLY A 102 -13.11 -7.32 -1.24
C GLY A 102 -14.14 -6.23 -0.90
N ASP A 103 -15.41 -6.45 -1.24
CA ASP A 103 -16.51 -5.53 -0.88
C ASP A 103 -16.69 -5.42 0.64
N PHE A 104 -16.58 -6.53 1.35
CA PHE A 104 -16.59 -6.55 2.80
C PHE A 104 -15.43 -5.74 3.41
N LEU A 105 -14.22 -5.86 2.86
CA LEU A 105 -13.06 -5.08 3.28
C LEU A 105 -13.25 -3.57 3.01
N TYR A 106 -13.83 -3.19 1.87
CA TYR A 106 -14.22 -1.79 1.63
C TYR A 106 -15.29 -1.32 2.63
N GLY A 107 -16.25 -2.16 2.99
CA GLY A 107 -17.20 -1.88 4.08
C GLY A 107 -16.50 -1.61 5.42
N LYS A 108 -15.48 -2.40 5.77
CA LYS A 108 -14.65 -2.19 6.97
C LYS A 108 -13.84 -0.91 6.90
N PHE A 109 -13.34 -0.55 5.73
CA PHE A 109 -12.69 0.74 5.48
C PHE A 109 -13.64 1.91 5.82
N PHE A 110 -14.87 1.93 5.29
CA PHE A 110 -15.84 3.00 5.57
C PHE A 110 -16.20 3.08 7.06
N LEU A 111 -16.43 1.92 7.71
CA LEU A 111 -16.72 1.88 9.14
C LEU A 111 -15.53 2.38 9.98
N SER A 112 -14.31 2.05 9.57
CA SER A 112 -13.08 2.51 10.25
C SER A 112 -12.91 4.01 10.16
N LEU A 113 -13.19 4.63 9.00
CA LEU A 113 -13.20 6.09 8.85
C LEU A 113 -14.16 6.76 9.85
N CYS A 114 -15.35 6.19 10.03
CA CYS A 114 -16.32 6.69 11.01
C CYS A 114 -15.84 6.51 12.45
N LYS A 115 -15.37 5.31 12.82
CA LYS A 115 -14.89 4.97 14.17
C LYS A 115 -13.71 5.85 14.60
N GLU A 116 -12.76 6.07 13.71
CA GLU A 116 -11.55 6.87 13.96
C GLU A 116 -11.78 8.38 13.76
N LYS A 117 -13.02 8.80 13.43
CA LYS A 117 -13.40 10.21 13.18
C LYS A 117 -12.60 10.86 12.03
N MET A 118 -12.26 10.08 11.02
CA MET A 118 -11.45 10.47 9.86
C MET A 118 -12.26 10.66 8.58
N LEU A 119 -13.58 10.87 8.68
CA LEU A 119 -14.45 11.01 7.50
C LEU A 119 -14.04 12.18 6.57
N HIS A 120 -13.31 13.18 7.08
CA HIS A 120 -12.75 14.26 6.27
C HIS A 120 -11.74 13.77 5.21
N PHE A 121 -11.11 12.60 5.41
CA PHE A 121 -10.26 11.94 4.42
C PHE A 121 -11.02 11.12 3.37
N LEU A 122 -12.35 11.01 3.46
CA LEU A 122 -13.12 10.18 2.54
C LEU A 122 -12.93 10.58 1.07
N ALA A 123 -12.94 11.87 0.76
CA ALA A 123 -12.81 12.34 -0.61
C ALA A 123 -11.48 11.92 -1.28
N PRO A 124 -10.29 12.20 -0.71
CA PRO A 124 -9.04 11.73 -1.31
C PRO A 124 -8.91 10.20 -1.32
N LEU A 125 -9.40 9.50 -0.29
CA LEU A 125 -9.37 8.03 -0.25
C LEU A 125 -10.29 7.40 -1.32
N ALA A 126 -11.49 7.94 -1.52
CA ALA A 126 -12.37 7.48 -2.59
C ALA A 126 -11.74 7.73 -3.98
N LYS A 127 -11.04 8.86 -4.15
CA LYS A 127 -10.36 9.15 -5.41
C LYS A 127 -9.20 8.19 -5.70
N VAL A 128 -8.45 7.79 -4.66
CA VAL A 128 -7.37 6.81 -4.85
C VAL A 128 -7.91 5.43 -5.18
N ILE A 129 -9.02 5.02 -4.54
CA ILE A 129 -9.69 3.74 -4.85
C ILE A 129 -10.20 3.73 -6.30
N GLU A 130 -10.80 4.83 -6.77
CA GLU A 130 -11.22 4.99 -8.17
C GLU A 130 -10.02 4.81 -9.11
N ASN A 131 -8.91 5.50 -8.83
CA ASN A 131 -7.70 5.47 -9.66
C ASN A 131 -7.05 4.08 -9.69
N MET A 132 -6.95 3.39 -8.55
CA MET A 132 -6.44 2.03 -8.45
C MET A 132 -7.28 1.06 -9.30
N ASN A 133 -8.61 1.14 -9.18
CA ASN A 133 -9.53 0.29 -9.94
C ASN A 133 -9.47 0.59 -11.44
N GLN A 134 -9.32 1.85 -11.84
CA GLN A 134 -9.08 2.19 -13.25
C GLN A 134 -7.77 1.58 -13.77
N GLY A 135 -6.70 1.62 -12.97
CA GLY A 135 -5.43 0.97 -13.31
C GLY A 135 -5.59 -0.55 -13.48
N ALA A 136 -6.29 -1.21 -12.56
CA ALA A 136 -6.61 -2.64 -12.64
C ALA A 136 -7.42 -3.00 -13.90
N ILE A 137 -8.40 -2.17 -14.27
CA ILE A 137 -9.19 -2.33 -15.50
C ILE A 137 -8.29 -2.20 -16.74
N ILE A 138 -7.42 -1.17 -16.78
CA ILE A 138 -6.48 -0.98 -17.89
C ILE A 138 -5.57 -2.20 -18.05
N ARG A 139 -5.01 -2.69 -16.94
CA ARG A 139 -4.18 -3.91 -16.92
C ARG A 139 -4.94 -5.12 -17.45
N TRP A 140 -6.17 -5.32 -16.97
CA TRP A 140 -7.00 -6.44 -17.42
C TRP A 140 -7.30 -6.38 -18.92
N LEU A 141 -7.69 -5.21 -19.44
CA LEU A 141 -8.02 -5.01 -20.86
C LEU A 141 -6.81 -5.08 -21.80
N SER A 142 -5.60 -5.04 -21.24
CA SER A 142 -4.33 -5.12 -21.98
C SER A 142 -3.55 -6.41 -21.73
N ARG A 143 -4.09 -7.38 -20.99
CA ARG A 143 -3.40 -8.63 -20.60
C ARG A 143 -2.82 -9.44 -21.78
N ASP A 144 -3.49 -9.41 -22.93
CA ASP A 144 -3.06 -10.12 -24.15
C ASP A 144 -2.41 -9.19 -25.20
N LYS A 145 -2.08 -7.96 -24.83
CA LYS A 145 -1.55 -6.93 -25.73
C LYS A 145 -0.10 -6.61 -25.40
N LYS A 146 0.64 -6.15 -26.42
CA LYS A 146 1.97 -5.56 -26.20
C LYS A 146 1.78 -4.14 -25.63
N VAL A 147 2.07 -3.99 -24.34
CA VAL A 147 2.02 -2.71 -23.61
C VAL A 147 3.37 -2.00 -23.73
N SER A 148 3.36 -0.69 -23.97
CA SER A 148 4.57 0.15 -23.98
C SER A 148 5.09 0.44 -22.57
N ASP A 149 6.36 0.83 -22.43
CA ASP A 149 6.94 1.14 -21.11
C ASP A 149 6.19 2.28 -20.40
N GLY A 150 5.73 3.30 -21.16
CA GLY A 150 4.95 4.40 -20.60
C GLY A 150 3.56 3.97 -20.10
N GLU A 151 2.86 3.10 -20.84
CA GLU A 151 1.57 2.55 -20.40
C GLU A 151 1.73 1.64 -19.17
N TYR A 152 2.82 0.87 -19.12
CA TYR A 152 3.17 0.05 -17.97
C TYR A 152 3.42 0.91 -16.72
N ILE A 153 4.29 1.92 -16.81
CA ILE A 153 4.59 2.84 -15.71
C ILE A 153 3.30 3.50 -15.22
N ARG A 154 2.49 4.03 -16.13
CA ARG A 154 1.20 4.64 -15.77
C ARG A 154 0.28 3.66 -15.04
N THR A 155 0.28 2.39 -15.43
CA THR A 155 -0.55 1.37 -14.78
C THR A 155 -0.11 1.12 -13.34
N ILE A 156 1.19 0.91 -13.09
CA ILE A 156 1.69 0.71 -11.71
C ILE A 156 1.58 1.97 -10.85
N GLU A 157 1.67 3.16 -11.46
CA GLU A 157 1.40 4.43 -10.79
C GLU A 157 -0.03 4.49 -10.27
N MET A 158 -1.00 4.13 -11.13
CA MET A 158 -2.40 4.10 -10.75
C MET A 158 -2.68 3.05 -9.68
N GLU A 159 -2.19 1.82 -9.85
CA GLU A 159 -2.51 0.68 -8.98
C GLU A 159 -1.81 0.71 -7.62
N ARG A 160 -0.62 1.30 -7.52
CA ARG A 160 0.18 1.24 -6.29
C ARG A 160 0.72 2.59 -5.83
N ALA A 161 1.37 3.35 -6.72
CA ALA A 161 1.99 4.61 -6.34
C ALA A 161 0.97 5.62 -5.80
N SER A 162 -0.24 5.64 -6.36
CA SER A 162 -1.30 6.51 -5.88
C SER A 162 -1.72 6.19 -4.44
N LEU A 163 -1.83 4.91 -4.08
CA LEU A 163 -2.17 4.48 -2.71
C LEU A 163 -1.07 4.85 -1.71
N THR A 164 0.18 4.51 -2.03
CA THR A 164 1.33 4.73 -1.14
C THR A 164 1.68 6.22 -1.03
N GLY A 165 1.53 6.98 -2.12
CA GLY A 165 1.65 8.43 -2.11
C GLY A 165 0.61 9.06 -1.20
N LEU A 166 -0.67 8.68 -1.35
CA LEU A 166 -1.71 9.20 -0.47
C LEU A 166 -1.52 8.79 0.99
N ALA A 167 -1.03 7.58 1.26
CA ALA A 167 -0.68 7.12 2.61
C ALA A 167 0.35 8.04 3.27
N ALA A 168 1.40 8.40 2.53
CA ALA A 168 2.41 9.32 3.02
C ALA A 168 1.85 10.74 3.22
N ARG A 169 1.09 11.25 2.25
CA ARG A 169 0.45 12.57 2.34
C ARG A 169 -0.45 12.70 3.57
N LEU A 170 -1.36 11.75 3.76
CA LEU A 170 -2.31 11.78 4.88
C LEU A 170 -1.63 11.52 6.22
N GLY A 171 -0.53 10.75 6.25
CA GLY A 171 0.32 10.65 7.44
C GLY A 171 0.91 12.00 7.85
N ALA A 172 1.36 12.81 6.89
CA ALA A 172 1.87 14.16 7.16
C ALA A 172 0.74 15.14 7.51
N GLU A 173 -0.41 15.07 6.83
CA GLU A 173 -1.59 15.87 7.15
C GLU A 173 -2.09 15.61 8.58
N LEU A 174 -2.13 14.33 8.97
CA LEU A 174 -2.50 13.91 10.33
C LEU A 174 -1.53 14.43 11.41
N ALA A 175 -0.25 14.60 11.06
CA ALA A 175 0.76 15.19 11.92
C ALA A 175 0.73 16.74 11.93
N GLY A 176 -0.18 17.37 11.19
CA GLY A 176 -0.32 18.83 11.14
C GLY A 176 0.73 19.53 10.27
N CYS A 177 1.34 18.82 9.32
CA CYS A 177 2.33 19.40 8.42
C CYS A 177 1.73 20.43 7.46
N PRO A 178 2.49 21.46 7.04
CA PRO A 178 2.06 22.37 5.97
C PRO A 178 1.96 21.62 4.64
N LEU A 179 1.11 22.13 3.73
CA LEU A 179 0.80 21.50 2.44
C LEU A 179 2.06 21.11 1.65
N LYS A 180 3.08 21.97 1.61
CA LYS A 180 4.35 21.68 0.92
C LYS A 180 5.02 20.38 1.43
N VAL A 181 5.00 20.15 2.74
CA VAL A 181 5.58 18.93 3.34
C VAL A 181 4.71 17.72 3.04
N GLN A 182 3.38 17.89 3.02
CA GLN A 182 2.45 16.83 2.62
C GLN A 182 2.71 16.38 1.17
N GLU A 183 2.90 17.32 0.25
CA GLU A 183 3.21 17.06 -1.18
C GLU A 183 4.59 16.38 -1.36
N GLN A 184 5.59 16.78 -0.57
CA GLN A 184 6.90 16.12 -0.55
C GLN A 184 6.77 14.67 -0.05
N CYS A 185 6.00 14.45 1.03
CA CYS A 185 5.73 13.11 1.53
C CYS A 185 4.96 12.28 0.51
N GLU A 186 3.97 12.86 -0.17
CA GLU A 186 3.23 12.23 -1.26
C GLU A 186 4.18 11.74 -2.35
N THR A 187 5.12 12.59 -2.77
CA THR A 187 6.11 12.26 -3.81
C THR A 187 7.05 11.13 -3.36
N ILE A 188 7.47 11.12 -2.09
CA ILE A 188 8.25 10.01 -1.53
C ILE A 188 7.43 8.72 -1.57
N GLY A 189 6.22 8.73 -1.01
CA GLY A 189 5.33 7.56 -0.97
C GLY A 189 4.99 7.04 -2.38
N TRP A 190 4.80 7.93 -3.35
CA TRP A 190 4.54 7.59 -4.74
C TRP A 190 5.68 6.77 -5.33
N ASN A 191 6.90 7.29 -5.24
CA ASN A 191 8.09 6.60 -5.75
C ASN A 191 8.36 5.27 -5.05
N LEU A 192 8.11 5.19 -3.74
CA LEU A 192 8.18 3.91 -3.01
C LEU A 192 7.17 2.89 -3.53
N GLY A 193 5.97 3.34 -3.92
CA GLY A 193 4.95 2.48 -4.54
C GLY A 193 5.34 2.02 -5.95
N ILE A 194 5.98 2.87 -6.75
CA ILE A 194 6.54 2.49 -8.06
C ILE A 194 7.61 1.41 -7.87
N ALA A 195 8.58 1.63 -6.98
CA ALA A 195 9.64 0.66 -6.71
C ALA A 195 9.07 -0.68 -6.25
N TRP A 196 8.08 -0.66 -5.35
CA TRP A 196 7.42 -1.86 -4.87
C TRP A 196 6.66 -2.60 -5.97
N ALA A 197 5.85 -1.91 -6.79
CA ALA A 197 5.10 -2.56 -7.86
C ALA A 197 6.04 -3.14 -8.94
N ALA A 198 7.02 -2.36 -9.37
CA ALA A 198 7.98 -2.78 -10.39
C ALA A 198 8.80 -4.01 -9.96
N SER A 199 9.09 -4.16 -8.66
CA SER A 199 9.84 -5.32 -8.15
C SER A 199 9.07 -6.64 -8.16
N GLN A 200 7.75 -6.61 -8.41
CA GLN A 200 6.92 -7.82 -8.51
C GLN A 200 6.83 -8.35 -9.93
N GLU A 201 7.27 -7.56 -10.91
CA GLU A 201 7.19 -7.89 -12.33
C GLU A 201 8.58 -8.09 -12.91
N ARG A 202 8.76 -9.06 -13.81
CA ARG A 202 10.04 -9.29 -14.51
C ARG A 202 10.49 -8.10 -15.38
N ARG A 203 9.60 -7.14 -15.62
CA ARG A 203 9.85 -5.90 -16.38
C ARG A 203 10.29 -4.75 -15.46
N SER A 204 11.22 -5.04 -14.54
CA SER A 204 11.65 -4.08 -13.52
C SER A 204 12.65 -3.03 -14.03
N GLY A 205 13.43 -3.31 -15.09
CA GLY A 205 14.35 -2.36 -15.72
C GLY A 205 15.17 -1.53 -14.72
N GLY A 206 15.57 -0.31 -15.10
CA GLY A 206 16.11 0.69 -14.14
C GLY A 206 15.03 1.42 -13.34
N VAL A 207 13.76 0.95 -13.37
CA VAL A 207 12.62 1.67 -12.79
C VAL A 207 12.68 1.66 -11.26
N VAL A 208 13.06 0.53 -10.66
CA VAL A 208 13.21 0.40 -9.21
C VAL A 208 14.28 1.37 -8.70
N ASP A 209 15.47 1.37 -9.30
CA ASP A 209 16.59 2.23 -8.91
C ASP A 209 16.27 3.71 -9.13
N PHE A 210 15.61 4.05 -10.24
CA PHE A 210 15.17 5.40 -10.52
C PHE A 210 14.19 5.91 -9.45
N ALA A 211 13.15 5.14 -9.15
CA ALA A 211 12.15 5.53 -8.16
C ALA A 211 12.75 5.67 -6.75
N LEU A 212 13.63 4.75 -6.33
CA LEU A 212 14.33 4.87 -5.04
C LEU A 212 15.24 6.12 -5.00
N THR A 213 15.91 6.44 -6.10
CA THR A 213 16.75 7.65 -6.22
C THR A 213 15.93 8.92 -6.07
N GLU A 214 14.77 9.00 -6.74
CA GLU A 214 13.85 10.13 -6.62
C GLU A 214 13.31 10.28 -5.19
N ALA A 215 12.90 9.18 -4.55
CA ALA A 215 12.44 9.20 -3.16
C ALA A 215 13.52 9.75 -2.20
N ARG A 216 14.78 9.31 -2.37
CA ARG A 216 15.91 9.82 -1.58
C ARG A 216 16.22 11.28 -1.89
N SER A 217 16.02 11.72 -3.12
CA SER A 217 16.23 13.12 -3.50
C SER A 217 15.27 14.05 -2.76
N ILE A 218 13.97 13.73 -2.78
CA ILE A 218 12.95 14.53 -2.06
C ILE A 218 13.17 14.48 -0.55
N LEU A 219 13.61 13.35 0.01
CA LEU A 219 13.92 13.26 1.44
C LEU A 219 15.01 14.26 1.86
N ARG A 220 16.01 14.54 1.02
CA ARG A 220 17.07 15.53 1.31
C ARG A 220 16.57 16.97 1.32
N GLU A 221 15.40 17.23 0.74
CA GLU A 221 14.77 18.55 0.76
C GLU A 221 13.91 18.78 2.00
N LEU A 222 13.61 17.72 2.77
CA LEU A 222 12.87 17.82 4.03
C LEU A 222 13.78 18.30 5.18
N PRO A 223 13.26 19.04 6.17
CA PRO A 223 14.05 19.54 7.29
C PRO A 223 14.81 18.43 8.06
N ASP A 224 16.13 18.53 8.09
CA ASP A 224 17.07 17.43 8.36
C ASP A 224 16.97 16.75 9.75
N HIS A 225 16.47 17.43 10.78
CA HIS A 225 16.64 16.99 12.17
C HIS A 225 15.69 15.88 12.64
N ARG A 226 14.79 15.34 11.79
CA ARG A 226 13.82 14.27 12.17
C ARG A 226 13.56 13.21 11.09
N ASN A 227 14.34 13.16 10.02
CA ASN A 227 14.08 12.28 8.87
C ASN A 227 14.49 10.81 9.08
N HIS A 228 14.83 10.40 10.31
CA HIS A 228 15.34 9.06 10.59
C HIS A 228 14.36 7.95 10.16
N SER A 229 13.09 8.06 10.56
CA SER A 229 12.07 7.05 10.26
C SER A 229 11.75 6.98 8.76
N LEU A 230 11.76 8.13 8.05
CA LEU A 230 11.63 8.17 6.60
C LEU A 230 12.82 7.55 5.88
N ASN A 231 14.04 7.79 6.35
CA ASN A 231 15.21 7.14 5.74
C ASN A 231 15.17 5.62 5.94
N GLN A 232 14.83 5.17 7.15
CA GLN A 232 14.64 3.75 7.45
C GLN A 232 13.49 3.12 6.64
N LEU A 233 12.45 3.87 6.31
CA LEU A 233 11.37 3.45 5.41
C LEU A 233 11.87 3.18 3.99
N ILE A 234 12.66 4.10 3.42
CA ILE A 234 13.26 3.90 2.09
C ILE A 234 14.17 2.66 2.12
N ASP A 235 15.03 2.53 3.13
CA ASP A 235 15.95 1.39 3.27
C ASP A 235 15.19 0.06 3.44
N TYR A 236 14.08 0.06 4.19
CA TYR A 236 13.21 -1.11 4.36
C TYR A 236 12.60 -1.55 3.03
N ILE A 237 12.03 -0.62 2.26
CA ILE A 237 11.45 -0.94 0.96
C ILE A 237 12.53 -1.41 -0.01
N GLU A 238 13.66 -0.69 -0.12
CA GLU A 238 14.80 -1.05 -0.97
C GLU A 238 15.26 -2.49 -0.73
N SER A 239 15.47 -2.87 0.54
CA SER A 239 15.93 -4.22 0.87
C SER A 239 14.95 -5.32 0.44
N ASN A 240 13.65 -5.08 0.56
CA ASN A 240 12.62 -6.05 0.18
C ASN A 240 12.41 -6.13 -1.33
N VAL A 241 12.52 -5.01 -2.06
CA VAL A 241 12.39 -5.01 -3.52
C VAL A 241 13.59 -5.65 -4.21
N GLN A 242 14.81 -5.48 -3.66
CA GLN A 242 16.03 -6.12 -4.20
C GLN A 242 15.99 -7.65 -4.06
N VAL A 243 15.56 -8.16 -2.89
CA VAL A 243 15.39 -9.62 -2.69
C VAL A 243 14.44 -10.21 -3.73
N LYS A 244 13.28 -9.58 -3.93
CA LYS A 244 12.24 -10.05 -4.87
C LYS A 244 12.71 -9.96 -6.33
N THR A 245 13.46 -8.92 -6.69
CA THR A 245 14.03 -8.75 -8.03
C THR A 245 15.06 -9.85 -8.33
N LEU A 246 15.88 -10.23 -7.35
CA LEU A 246 16.82 -11.35 -7.49
C LEU A 246 16.07 -12.67 -7.70
N GLU A 247 15.06 -12.98 -6.89
CA GLU A 247 14.27 -14.21 -7.02
C GLU A 247 13.62 -14.37 -8.41
N LEU A 248 13.15 -13.27 -9.00
CA LEU A 248 12.52 -13.26 -10.32
C LEU A 248 13.51 -13.40 -11.48
N ASN A 249 14.76 -12.95 -11.30
CA ASN A 249 15.81 -13.05 -12.31
C ASN A 249 16.44 -14.46 -12.39
N TYR A 250 16.32 -15.27 -11.33
CA TYR A 250 16.85 -16.65 -11.27
C TYR A 250 15.80 -17.75 -11.57
N ARG A 251 14.56 -17.37 -11.93
CA ARG A 251 13.48 -18.29 -12.37
C ARG A 251 13.07 -18.00 -13.81
#